data_AF-A0A374WL31-F1
#
_entry.id   AF-A0A374WL31-F1
#
_cell.length_a   1.000
_cell.length_b   1.000
_cell.length_c   1.000
_cell.angle_alpha   90.00
_cell.angle_beta   90.00
_cell.angle_gamma   90.00
#
_symmetry.space_group_name_H-M   'P 1'
#
loop_
_entity.id
_entity.type
_entity.pdbx_description
1 polymer ?
#
loop_
_entity_poly.entity_id
_entity_poly.type
_entity_poly.pdbx_seq_one_letter_code
_entity_poly.pdbx_strand_id
1 'polypeptide(L)'
;MCSKVKDFLTDDDFINYVLGVTPQSASQWETYFREHPEEMADAEEAKAVLLAPANVACDFSIVENNELEDRIISSIKDFSGIL
;
A
#
# COMPACT_ATOMS: atom_id res chain seq x y z
N MET A 1 -21.39 9.79 4.01
CA MET A 1 -20.66 10.56 2.97
C MET A 1 -20.08 9.56 2.00
N CYS A 2 -20.14 9.82 0.70
CA CYS A 2 -19.38 9.01 -0.26
C CYS A 2 -17.90 9.39 -0.10
N SER A 3 -17.04 8.39 0.12
CA SER A 3 -15.59 8.62 0.18
C SER A 3 -15.07 9.08 -1.18
N LYS A 4 -14.18 10.07 -1.18
CA LYS A 4 -13.53 10.62 -2.37
C LYS A 4 -12.22 9.92 -2.73
N VAL A 5 -11.85 8.85 -2.04
CA VAL A 5 -10.62 8.08 -2.30
C VAL A 5 -10.47 7.72 -3.77
N LYS A 6 -11.56 7.27 -4.41
CA LYS A 6 -11.53 6.93 -5.84
C LYS A 6 -11.28 8.13 -6.74
N ASP A 7 -11.81 9.31 -6.39
CA ASP A 7 -11.63 10.52 -7.19
C ASP A 7 -10.14 10.91 -7.19
N PHE A 8 -9.49 10.89 -6.01
CA PHE A 8 -8.04 11.10 -5.87
C PHE A 8 -7.21 10.07 -6.65
N LEU A 9 -7.60 8.79 -6.61
CA LEU A 9 -6.90 7.73 -7.34
C LEU A 9 -7.06 7.80 -8.87
N THR A 10 -7.97 8.63 -9.37
CA THR A 10 -8.16 8.88 -10.80
C THR A 10 -7.65 10.25 -11.26
N ASP A 11 -7.17 11.08 -10.33
CA ASP A 11 -6.63 12.41 -10.61
C ASP A 11 -5.11 12.32 -10.85
N ASP A 12 -4.71 12.52 -12.11
CA ASP A 12 -3.31 12.48 -12.52
C ASP A 12 -2.45 13.53 -11.81
N ASP A 13 -2.99 14.71 -11.50
CA ASP A 13 -2.25 15.77 -10.79
C ASP A 13 -2.01 15.38 -9.33
N PHE A 14 -2.98 14.67 -8.72
CA PHE A 14 -2.81 14.10 -7.38
C PHE A 14 -1.76 13.00 -7.37
N ILE A 15 -1.84 12.06 -8.32
CA ILE A 15 -0.87 10.96 -8.44
C ILE A 15 0.55 11.50 -8.64
N ASN A 16 0.74 12.47 -9.54
CA ASN A 16 2.05 13.08 -9.78
C ASN A 16 2.61 13.80 -8.55
N TYR A 17 1.74 14.43 -7.76
CA TYR A 17 2.11 14.99 -6.47
C TYR A 17 2.58 13.93 -5.48
N VAL A 18 1.84 12.82 -5.32
CA VAL A 18 2.18 11.74 -4.39
C VAL A 18 3.48 11.04 -4.79
N LEU A 19 3.68 10.82 -6.09
CA LEU A 19 4.89 10.19 -6.63
C LEU A 19 6.10 11.15 -6.71
N GLY A 20 5.91 12.43 -6.38
CA GLY A 20 6.99 13.43 -6.38
C GLY A 20 7.50 13.81 -7.78
N VAL A 21 6.70 13.58 -8.83
CA VAL A 21 7.06 13.86 -10.23
C VAL A 21 7.08 15.37 -10.49
N THR A 22 6.18 16.12 -9.86
CA THR A 22 6.03 17.57 -10.04
C THR A 22 6.13 18.32 -8.70
N PRO A 23 7.33 18.85 -8.36
CA PRO A 23 7.54 19.61 -7.13
C PRO A 23 6.63 20.84 -6.99
N GLN A 24 6.20 21.42 -8.12
CA GLN A 24 5.32 22.58 -8.16
C GLN A 24 3.90 22.27 -7.69
N SER A 25 3.44 21.03 -7.86
CA SER A 25 2.10 20.58 -7.45
C SER A 25 1.99 20.47 -5.92
N ALA A 26 3.10 20.28 -5.20
CA ALA A 26 3.09 20.15 -3.74
C ALA A 26 2.47 21.37 -3.04
N SER A 27 2.83 22.58 -3.46
CA SER A 27 2.28 23.81 -2.88
C SER A 27 0.77 23.96 -3.14
N GLN A 28 0.27 23.46 -4.26
CA GLN A 28 -1.16 23.52 -4.60
C GLN A 28 -1.95 22.55 -3.72
N TRP A 29 -1.50 21.30 -3.61
CA TRP A 29 -2.14 20.30 -2.75
C TRP A 29 -2.06 20.66 -1.27
N GLU A 30 -0.94 21.21 -0.79
CA GLU A 30 -0.84 21.73 0.58
C GLU A 30 -1.83 22.86 0.87
N THR A 31 -2.10 23.72 -0.12
CA THR A 31 -3.10 24.79 0.01
C THR A 31 -4.51 24.20 0.00
N TYR A 32 -4.78 23.26 -0.91
CA TYR A 32 -6.06 22.55 -1.00
C TYR A 32 -6.43 21.85 0.31
N PHE A 33 -5.51 21.08 0.91
CA PHE A 33 -5.77 20.40 2.18
C PHE A 33 -5.91 21.33 3.39
N ARG A 34 -5.37 22.55 3.30
CA ARG A 34 -5.60 23.58 4.32
C ARG A 34 -7.03 24.13 4.25
N GLU A 35 -7.58 24.25 3.04
CA GLU A 35 -8.95 24.72 2.80
C GLU A 35 -9.99 23.60 2.99
N HIS A 36 -9.59 22.34 2.75
CA HIS A 36 -10.43 21.14 2.79
C HIS A 36 -9.87 20.07 3.75
N PRO A 37 -9.80 20.36 5.07
CA PRO A 37 -9.31 19.38 6.05
C PRO A 37 -10.19 18.12 6.13
N GLU A 38 -11.46 18.19 5.72
CA GLU A 38 -12.37 17.06 5.63
C GLU A 38 -11.94 16.00 4.60
N GLU A 39 -11.16 16.39 3.59
CA GLU A 39 -10.70 15.50 2.52
C GLU A 39 -9.32 14.88 2.81
N MET A 40 -8.65 15.34 3.87
CA MET A 40 -7.31 14.86 4.25
C MET A 40 -7.30 13.35 4.49
N ALA A 41 -8.33 12.82 5.14
CA ALA A 41 -8.42 11.39 5.44
C ALA A 41 -8.52 10.54 4.16
N ASP A 42 -9.39 10.92 3.22
CA ASP A 42 -9.54 10.24 1.93
C ASP A 42 -8.24 10.37 1.09
N ALA A 43 -7.57 11.52 1.14
CA ALA A 43 -6.30 11.73 0.45
C ALA A 43 -5.14 10.93 1.05
N GLU A 44 -5.07 10.78 2.37
CA GLU A 44 -4.08 9.93 3.04
C GLU A 44 -4.30 8.45 2.70
N GLU A 45 -5.55 8.00 2.62
CA GLU A 45 -5.88 6.65 2.18
C GLU A 45 -5.47 6.44 0.70
N ALA A 46 -5.79 7.37 -0.19
CA ALA A 46 -5.35 7.31 -1.58
C ALA A 46 -3.82 7.30 -1.71
N LYS A 47 -3.10 8.10 -0.90
CA LYS A 47 -1.62 8.07 -0.82
C LYS A 47 -1.10 6.71 -0.41
N ALA A 48 -1.69 6.10 0.62
CA ALA A 48 -1.28 4.77 1.09
C ALA A 48 -1.49 3.71 0.00
N VAL A 49 -2.56 3.81 -0.80
CA VAL A 49 -2.79 2.92 -1.94
C VAL A 49 -1.74 3.12 -3.04
N LEU A 50 -1.39 4.36 -3.37
CA LEU A 50 -0.40 4.67 -4.42
C LEU A 50 1.04 4.30 -4.02
N LEU A 51 1.37 4.47 -2.74
CA LEU A 51 2.70 4.17 -2.18
C LEU A 51 2.83 2.73 -1.69
N ALA A 52 1.72 1.98 -1.63
CA ALA A 52 1.77 0.57 -1.32
C ALA A 52 2.67 -0.12 -2.35
N PRO A 53 3.66 -0.93 -1.91
CA PRO A 53 4.49 -1.67 -2.84
C PRO A 53 3.59 -2.51 -3.76
N ALA A 54 3.73 -2.31 -5.07
CA ALA A 54 2.95 -3.00 -6.10
C ALA A 54 3.31 -4.49 -6.06
N ASN A 55 2.58 -5.24 -5.24
CA ASN A 55 2.96 -6.55 -4.72
C ASN A 55 4.16 -6.46 -3.76
N VAL A 56 3.97 -7.02 -2.56
CA VAL A 56 5.08 -7.53 -1.76
C VAL A 56 5.78 -8.52 -2.66
N ALA A 57 6.87 -8.11 -3.31
CA ALA A 57 7.84 -9.08 -3.78
C ALA A 57 8.19 -9.86 -2.53
N CYS A 58 7.77 -11.12 -2.51
CA CYS A 58 8.14 -12.03 -1.44
C CYS A 58 9.68 -12.11 -1.56
N ASP A 59 10.40 -11.33 -0.77
CA ASP A 59 11.88 -11.24 -0.79
C ASP A 59 12.55 -12.56 -0.36
N PHE A 60 11.75 -13.61 -0.19
CA PHE A 60 12.23 -14.96 -0.02
C PHE A 60 13.07 -15.34 -1.23
N SER A 61 14.36 -15.51 -0.98
CA SER A 61 15.20 -16.31 -1.84
C SER A 61 14.60 -17.72 -1.97
N ILE A 62 15.00 -18.44 -3.03
CA ILE A 62 14.61 -19.85 -3.22
C ILE A 62 14.93 -20.67 -1.96
N VAL A 63 16.01 -20.33 -1.25
CA VAL A 63 16.43 -21.00 -0.02
C VAL A 63 15.42 -20.76 1.10
N GLU A 64 15.05 -19.52 1.36
CA GLU A 64 14.10 -19.18 2.44
C GLU A 64 12.70 -19.74 2.16
N ASN A 65 12.31 -19.87 0.89
CA ASN A 65 11.04 -20.49 0.51
C ASN A 65 11.06 -22.01 0.80
N ASN A 66 12.13 -22.70 0.43
CA ASN A 66 12.28 -24.12 0.75
C ASN A 66 12.31 -24.36 2.27
N GLU A 67 13.00 -23.50 3.03
CA GLU A 67 13.01 -23.59 4.51
C GLU A 67 11.61 -23.37 5.11
N LEU A 68 10.82 -22.48 4.50
CA LEU A 68 9.44 -22.25 4.91
C LEU A 68 8.55 -23.46 4.59
N GLU A 69 8.68 -24.04 3.39
CA GLU A 69 7.98 -25.26 2.99
C GLU A 69 8.30 -26.43 3.94
N ASP A 70 9.57 -26.65 4.26
CA ASP A 70 10.02 -27.70 5.18
C ASP A 70 9.42 -27.52 6.58
N ARG A 71 9.38 -26.28 7.09
CA ARG A 71 8.77 -25.97 8.39
C ARG A 71 7.26 -26.24 8.40
N ILE A 72 6.55 -25.89 7.33
CA ILE A 72 5.11 -26.14 7.21
C ILE A 72 4.84 -27.65 7.16
N ILE A 73 5.59 -28.39 6.34
CA ILE A 73 5.46 -29.85 6.21
C ILE A 73 5.77 -30.54 7.54
N SER A 74 6.83 -30.12 8.25
CA SER A 74 7.16 -30.65 9.58
C SER A 74 6.04 -30.40 10.58
N SER A 75 5.50 -29.18 10.60
CA SER A 75 4.41 -28.82 11.53
C SER A 75 3.15 -29.65 11.28
N ILE A 76 2.81 -29.96 10.02
CA ILE A 76 1.67 -30.83 9.68
C ILE A 76 1.94 -32.29 10.10
N LYS A 77 3.16 -32.78 9.88
CA LYS A 77 3.56 -34.14 10.29
C LYS A 77 3.49 -34.32 11.81
N ASP A 78 3.84 -33.31 12.58
CA ASP A 78 3.76 -33.36 14.04
C ASP A 78 2.31 -33.54 14.55
N PHE A 79 1.31 -33.04 13.81
CA PHE A 79 -0.10 -33.31 14.12
C PHE A 79 -0.58 -34.71 13.70
N SER A 80 0.08 -35.35 12.72
CA SER A 80 -0.27 -36.70 12.26
C SER A 80 0.17 -37.82 13.21
N GLY A 81 1.02 -37.52 14.20
CA GLY A 81 1.44 -38.46 15.25
C GLY A 81 0.60 -38.42 16.53
N ILE A 82 -0.49 -37.63 16.56
CA ILE A 82 -1.38 -37.47 17.73
C ILE A 82 -2.72 -38.24 17.54
N LEU A 83 -2.93 -38.90 16.39
CA LEU A 83 -4.06 -39.81 16.15
C LEU A 83 -3.64 -41.29 16.32
#